data_AF-A0A915P8D9-F1
#
_entry.id   AF-A0A915P8D9-F1
#
_cell.length_a   1.000
_cell.length_b   1.000
_cell.length_c   1.000
_cell.angle_alpha   90.00
_cell.angle_beta   90.00
_cell.angle_gamma   90.00
#
_symmetry.space_group_name_H-M   'P 1'
#
loop_
_entity.id
_entity.type
_entity.pdbx_description
1 polymer ?
#
loop_
_entity_poly.entity_id
_entity_poly.type
_entity_poly.pdbx_seq_one_letter_code
_entity_poly.pdbx_strand_id
1 'polypeptide(L)'
;MGAISFANVKFAGSHAGVSIGEDGIVLYPSDAVSTEYATELAANYKGITFTRTGRPNTPVIYPNDEKFEIGKCKVIRQTNEDKYLLIGAGVTLYESKRVGGKVLTVEDHYQTGGIGEAVSLALGDVPNVRVRSLCVKEIPRSGTPDELMDLYGISAKKIIAAVKNY
;
A
#
# COMPACT_ATOMS: atom_id res chain seq x y z
N MET A 1 -21.47 -13.00 0.17
CA MET A 1 -22.84 -12.62 0.58
C MET A 1 -22.91 -11.25 1.25
N GLY A 2 -21.95 -10.82 2.08
CA GLY A 2 -22.02 -9.50 2.75
C GLY A 2 -22.27 -8.30 1.82
N ALA A 3 -21.56 -8.24 0.68
CA ALA A 3 -21.71 -7.14 -0.28
C ALA A 3 -23.08 -7.13 -0.96
N ILE A 4 -23.52 -8.30 -1.46
CA ILE A 4 -24.85 -8.51 -2.06
C ILE A 4 -25.97 -8.12 -1.08
N SER A 5 -25.78 -8.39 0.21
CA SER A 5 -26.74 -8.05 1.27
C SER A 5 -26.65 -6.60 1.76
N PHE A 6 -25.76 -5.77 1.19
CA PHE A 6 -25.46 -4.41 1.67
C PHE A 6 -25.15 -4.35 3.16
N ALA A 7 -24.47 -5.38 3.69
CA ALA A 7 -24.19 -5.50 5.10
C ALA A 7 -23.15 -4.45 5.57
N ASN A 8 -23.38 -3.89 6.76
CA ASN A 8 -22.44 -2.97 7.40
C ASN A 8 -21.48 -3.77 8.31
N VAL A 9 -20.43 -4.36 7.72
CA VAL A 9 -19.48 -5.22 8.46
C VAL A 9 -18.06 -4.68 8.33
N LYS A 10 -17.31 -4.74 9.44
CA LYS A 10 -15.93 -4.26 9.55
C LYS A 10 -15.00 -5.43 9.81
N PHE A 11 -14.05 -5.64 8.91
CA PHE A 11 -13.02 -6.66 9.04
C PHE A 11 -11.68 -5.98 9.36
N ALA A 12 -10.93 -6.56 10.29
CA ALA A 12 -9.55 -6.18 10.56
C ALA A 12 -8.69 -7.44 10.45
N GLY A 13 -7.89 -7.52 9.39
CA GLY A 13 -6.98 -8.65 9.14
C GLY A 13 -5.57 -8.28 9.58
N SER A 14 -5.09 -8.91 10.66
CA SER A 14 -3.67 -8.88 10.99
C SER A 14 -2.88 -9.87 10.14
N HIS A 15 -1.60 -9.63 9.92
CA HIS A 15 -0.73 -10.52 9.11
C HIS A 15 -1.25 -10.71 7.67
N ALA A 16 -2.00 -9.73 7.17
CA ALA A 16 -2.86 -9.95 6.01
C ALA A 16 -2.08 -10.00 4.68
N GLY A 17 -2.50 -10.93 3.82
CA GLY A 17 -2.23 -11.06 2.38
C GLY A 17 -3.53 -11.21 1.57
N VAL A 18 -3.43 -11.73 0.34
CA VAL A 18 -4.32 -11.65 -0.85
C VAL A 18 -5.86 -11.78 -0.83
N SER A 19 -6.60 -11.88 0.27
CA SER A 19 -8.02 -12.28 0.17
C SER A 19 -9.04 -11.33 0.79
N ILE A 20 -9.64 -10.48 -0.06
CA ILE A 20 -10.89 -9.76 0.20
C ILE A 20 -11.46 -9.27 -1.14
N GLY A 21 -12.71 -9.62 -1.41
CA GLY A 21 -13.40 -9.34 -2.66
C GLY A 21 -13.66 -7.86 -2.94
N GLU A 22 -14.16 -7.58 -4.13
CA GLU A 22 -14.12 -6.29 -4.83
C GLU A 22 -15.08 -5.20 -4.30
N ASP A 23 -16.04 -5.55 -3.43
CA ASP A 23 -17.17 -4.68 -3.07
C ASP A 23 -17.06 -4.03 -1.67
N GLY A 24 -15.89 -3.49 -1.30
CA GLY A 24 -15.67 -2.84 -0.01
C GLY A 24 -14.47 -1.90 0.03
N ILE A 25 -14.38 -1.07 1.06
CA ILE A 25 -13.21 -0.20 1.26
C ILE A 25 -12.07 -0.99 1.88
N VAL A 26 -10.89 -0.92 1.28
CA VAL A 26 -9.64 -1.45 1.84
C VAL A 26 -8.82 -0.30 2.41
N LEU A 27 -8.59 -0.34 3.72
CA LEU A 27 -7.71 0.59 4.44
C LEU A 27 -6.41 -0.13 4.77
N TYR A 28 -5.27 0.45 4.41
CA TYR A 28 -3.96 -0.11 4.70
C TYR A 28 -3.07 0.91 5.43
N PRO A 29 -3.23 1.05 6.76
CA PRO A 29 -2.44 1.98 7.57
C PRO A 29 -0.95 1.59 7.63
N SER A 30 -0.10 2.58 7.87
CA SER A 30 1.37 2.42 7.88
C SER A 30 2.01 2.56 9.26
N ASP A 31 1.29 3.12 10.24
CA ASP A 31 1.76 3.31 11.61
C ASP A 31 0.59 3.31 12.62
N ALA A 32 0.88 3.55 13.89
CA ALA A 32 -0.13 3.58 14.95
C ALA A 32 -1.20 4.66 14.73
N VAL A 33 -0.79 5.88 14.35
CA VAL A 33 -1.70 7.02 14.15
C VAL A 33 -2.65 6.75 13.00
N SER A 34 -2.13 6.36 11.83
CA SER A 34 -2.97 6.00 10.69
C SER A 34 -3.87 4.78 10.96
N THR A 35 -3.47 3.86 11.84
CA THR A 35 -4.30 2.72 12.26
C THR A 35 -5.49 3.15 13.12
N GLU A 36 -5.28 4.09 14.05
CA GLU A 36 -6.34 4.68 14.86
C GLU A 36 -7.39 5.36 13.98
N TYR A 37 -6.93 6.23 13.07
CA TYR A 37 -7.82 6.90 12.11
C TYR A 37 -8.51 5.92 11.15
N ALA A 38 -7.81 4.90 10.65
CA ALA A 38 -8.44 3.88 9.81
C ALA A 38 -9.58 3.16 10.54
N THR A 39 -9.41 2.91 11.84
CA THR A 39 -10.43 2.30 12.69
C THR A 39 -11.64 3.23 12.84
N GLU A 40 -11.42 4.51 13.12
CA GLU A 40 -12.48 5.52 13.21
C GLU A 40 -13.26 5.66 11.89
N LEU A 41 -12.54 5.78 10.78
CA LEU A 41 -13.12 5.91 9.44
C LEU A 41 -13.91 4.65 9.06
N ALA A 42 -13.38 3.46 9.36
CA ALA A 42 -14.07 2.20 9.11
C ALA A 42 -15.38 2.12 9.89
N ALA A 43 -15.36 2.50 11.18
CA ALA A 43 -16.54 2.49 12.04
C ALA A 43 -17.67 3.38 11.51
N ASN A 44 -17.32 4.55 10.97
CA ASN A 44 -18.29 5.52 10.45
C ASN A 44 -18.71 5.29 9.00
N TYR A 45 -18.03 4.42 8.25
CA TYR A 45 -18.38 4.12 6.87
C TYR A 45 -19.61 3.19 6.77
N LYS A 46 -20.51 3.43 5.81
CA LYS A 46 -21.61 2.51 5.49
C LYS A 46 -21.19 1.52 4.41
N GLY A 47 -21.34 0.23 4.69
CA GLY A 47 -20.89 -0.88 3.86
C GLY A 47 -19.70 -1.62 4.46
N ILE A 48 -19.11 -2.48 3.63
CA ILE A 48 -17.99 -3.34 4.04
C ILE A 48 -16.69 -2.55 4.06
N THR A 49 -15.94 -2.69 5.14
CA THR A 49 -14.55 -2.21 5.22
C THR A 49 -13.63 -3.34 5.65
N PHE A 50 -12.41 -3.32 5.12
CA PHE A 50 -11.32 -4.14 5.58
C PHE A 50 -10.12 -3.28 5.93
N THR A 51 -9.59 -3.45 7.13
CA THR A 51 -8.34 -2.82 7.55
C THR A 51 -7.22 -3.85 7.58
N ARG A 52 -6.16 -3.61 6.80
CA ARG A 52 -4.97 -4.45 6.68
C ARG A 52 -3.91 -3.99 7.68
N THR A 53 -3.59 -4.78 8.69
CA THR A 53 -2.54 -4.42 9.67
C THR A 53 -1.30 -5.31 9.53
N GLY A 54 -0.12 -4.70 9.74
CA GLY A 54 1.16 -5.39 9.76
C GLY A 54 1.42 -6.10 11.09
N ARG A 55 2.31 -7.10 11.06
CA ARG A 55 2.82 -7.76 12.27
C ARG A 55 4.01 -7.04 12.91
N PRO A 56 5.03 -6.58 12.14
CA PRO A 56 6.20 -5.95 12.73
C PRO A 56 5.86 -4.59 13.33
N ASN A 57 6.59 -4.18 14.37
CA ASN A 57 6.53 -2.81 14.87
C ASN A 57 7.02 -1.85 13.80
N THR A 58 6.19 -0.88 13.41
CA THR A 58 6.58 0.21 12.51
C THR A 58 6.79 1.50 13.29
N PRO A 59 7.72 2.37 12.87
CA PRO A 59 7.88 3.69 13.48
C PRO A 59 6.62 4.53 13.26
N VAL A 60 6.30 5.39 14.23
CA VAL A 60 5.25 6.42 14.08
C VAL A 60 5.79 7.53 13.20
N ILE A 61 5.10 7.81 12.10
CA ILE A 61 5.52 8.78 11.08
C ILE A 61 4.57 9.97 10.98
N TYR A 62 3.31 9.82 11.41
CA TYR A 62 2.35 10.92 11.45
C TYR A 62 2.24 11.54 12.84
N PRO A 63 2.09 12.87 12.95
CA PRO A 63 1.72 13.50 14.22
C PRO A 63 0.26 13.18 14.56
N ASN A 64 -0.10 13.23 15.85
CA ASN A 64 -1.43 12.83 16.32
C ASN A 64 -2.58 13.70 15.77
N ASP A 65 -2.29 14.95 15.40
CA ASP A 65 -3.25 15.90 14.84
C ASP A 65 -3.42 15.78 13.32
N GLU A 66 -2.65 14.90 12.66
CA GLU A 66 -2.78 14.60 11.23
C GLU A 66 -4.19 14.13 10.88
N LYS A 67 -4.72 14.53 9.72
CA LYS A 67 -6.09 14.21 9.30
C LYS A 67 -6.12 13.22 8.17
N PHE A 68 -6.92 12.16 8.31
CA PHE A 68 -7.06 11.12 7.29
C PHE A 68 -8.47 11.14 6.70
N GLU A 69 -8.54 10.84 5.41
CA GLU A 69 -9.79 10.74 4.67
C GLU A 69 -9.72 9.51 3.76
N ILE A 70 -10.86 8.83 3.62
CA ILE A 70 -10.99 7.70 2.70
C ILE A 70 -10.69 8.17 1.28
N GLY A 71 -9.89 7.39 0.54
CA GLY A 71 -9.53 7.68 -0.84
C GLY A 71 -8.46 8.78 -1.03
N LYS A 72 -7.89 9.31 0.06
CA LYS A 72 -6.77 10.27 -0.02
C LYS A 72 -5.48 9.66 0.49
N CYS A 73 -4.44 9.70 -0.34
CA CYS A 73 -3.07 9.33 0.04
C CYS A 73 -2.33 10.50 0.71
N LYS A 74 -1.25 10.19 1.43
CA LYS A 74 -0.37 11.16 2.10
C LYS A 74 1.04 11.18 1.48
N VAL A 75 1.65 12.36 1.45
CA VAL A 75 3.04 12.56 1.02
C VAL A 75 3.87 12.90 2.27
N ILE A 76 4.90 12.11 2.61
CA ILE A 76 5.77 12.38 3.78
C ILE A 76 7.14 12.92 3.37
N ARG A 77 7.56 12.72 2.12
CA ARG A 77 8.83 13.24 1.62
C ARG A 77 8.66 13.75 0.21
N GLN A 78 9.18 14.94 -0.03
CA GLN A 78 9.20 15.54 -1.34
C GLN A 78 10.33 16.58 -1.44
N THR A 79 11.02 16.62 -2.57
CA THR A 79 11.94 17.70 -2.95
C THR A 79 11.72 18.12 -4.40
N ASN A 80 12.36 19.22 -4.82
CA ASN A 80 12.30 19.68 -6.21
C ASN A 80 13.20 18.87 -7.16
N GLU A 81 13.98 17.92 -6.62
CA GLU A 81 14.96 17.11 -7.35
C GLU A 81 14.46 15.67 -7.57
N ASP A 82 13.23 15.36 -7.14
CA ASP A 82 12.66 14.02 -7.22
C ASP A 82 12.52 13.54 -8.67
N LYS A 83 13.20 12.44 -9.00
CA LYS A 83 13.19 11.79 -10.33
C LYS A 83 12.36 10.51 -10.41
N TYR A 84 12.00 9.97 -9.25
CA TYR A 84 11.18 8.77 -9.11
C TYR A 84 10.05 8.99 -8.13
N LEU A 85 8.95 8.32 -8.40
CA LEU A 85 7.96 8.12 -7.39
C LEU A 85 7.85 6.67 -6.96
N LEU A 86 7.79 6.42 -5.66
CA LEU A 86 7.74 5.11 -5.03
C LEU A 86 6.43 4.86 -4.26
N ILE A 87 5.35 4.41 -4.89
CA ILE A 87 4.07 4.11 -4.21
C ILE A 87 4.18 2.82 -3.40
N GLY A 88 3.50 2.75 -2.27
CA GLY A 88 3.16 1.49 -1.64
C GLY A 88 2.12 1.71 -0.56
N ALA A 89 1.99 0.79 0.39
CA ALA A 89 1.18 0.97 1.60
C ALA A 89 1.74 0.09 2.72
N GLY A 90 1.39 0.36 3.97
CA GLY A 90 2.12 -0.24 5.08
C GLY A 90 3.59 0.16 5.01
N VAL A 91 4.50 -0.82 4.96
CA VAL A 91 5.96 -0.62 4.92
C VAL A 91 6.51 -0.03 3.60
N THR A 92 5.66 0.37 2.64
CA THR A 92 6.11 0.64 1.24
C THR A 92 5.66 1.97 0.58
N LEU A 93 4.99 2.88 1.31
CA LEU A 93 4.10 3.97 0.82
C LEU A 93 4.65 5.32 0.29
N TYR A 94 4.84 5.68 -1.00
CA TYR A 94 4.95 7.13 -1.44
C TYR A 94 4.45 7.56 -2.86
N GLU A 95 3.57 8.57 -2.98
CA GLU A 95 2.65 8.79 -4.13
C GLU A 95 2.89 9.86 -5.26
N SER A 96 2.42 9.53 -6.48
CA SER A 96 2.96 9.57 -7.89
C SER A 96 3.15 10.82 -8.69
N LYS A 97 2.77 11.98 -8.20
CA LYS A 97 2.44 13.07 -9.13
C LYS A 97 3.49 14.14 -9.38
N ARG A 98 4.74 13.97 -8.91
CA ARG A 98 5.77 15.04 -9.01
C ARG A 98 7.00 14.65 -9.80
N VAL A 99 6.87 13.61 -10.59
CA VAL A 99 8.00 12.83 -11.05
C VAL A 99 7.86 12.57 -12.54
N GLY A 100 8.96 12.75 -13.28
CA GLY A 100 9.03 12.71 -14.75
C GLY A 100 8.65 11.38 -15.42
N GLY A 101 7.42 10.92 -15.21
CA GLY A 101 6.82 9.76 -15.87
C GLY A 101 7.20 8.40 -15.29
N LYS A 102 7.96 8.31 -14.20
CA LYS A 102 8.43 7.02 -13.64
C LYS A 102 7.82 6.74 -12.28
N VAL A 103 7.01 5.69 -12.20
CA VAL A 103 6.34 5.21 -11.00
C VAL A 103 6.83 3.80 -10.67
N LEU A 104 7.30 3.62 -9.45
CA LEU A 104 7.66 2.33 -8.86
C LEU A 104 6.64 2.04 -7.76
N THR A 105 5.93 0.92 -7.83
CA THR A 105 5.09 0.44 -6.73
C THR A 105 5.86 -0.62 -5.96
N VAL A 106 5.72 -0.66 -4.64
CA VAL A 106 6.29 -1.71 -3.79
C VAL A 106 5.18 -2.19 -2.87
N GLU A 107 5.04 -3.50 -2.72
CA GLU A 107 4.05 -4.09 -1.82
C GLU A 107 4.46 -5.47 -1.32
N ASP A 108 4.18 -5.75 -0.05
CA ASP A 108 4.24 -7.11 0.51
C ASP A 108 2.94 -7.85 0.17
N HIS A 109 2.72 -8.09 -1.12
CA HIS A 109 1.52 -8.71 -1.68
C HIS A 109 1.87 -9.36 -3.02
N TYR A 110 1.01 -10.24 -3.52
CA TYR A 110 1.20 -10.76 -4.87
C TYR A 110 0.97 -9.69 -5.92
N GLN A 111 1.48 -9.95 -7.13
CA GLN A 111 1.36 -9.06 -8.27
C GLN A 111 -0.09 -8.72 -8.65
N THR A 112 -1.02 -9.66 -8.48
CA THR A 112 -2.42 -9.52 -8.89
C THR A 112 -3.32 -9.12 -7.71
N GLY A 113 -4.27 -8.22 -7.95
CA GLY A 113 -5.19 -7.64 -6.97
C GLY A 113 -4.54 -6.65 -6.00
N GLY A 114 -3.28 -6.28 -6.27
CA GLY A 114 -2.45 -5.45 -5.40
C GLY A 114 -2.46 -3.96 -5.76
N ILE A 115 -1.63 -3.21 -5.04
CA ILE A 115 -1.38 -1.78 -5.25
C ILE A 115 -0.83 -1.54 -6.65
N GLY A 116 0.11 -2.37 -7.10
CA GLY A 116 0.76 -2.23 -8.41
C GLY A 116 -0.22 -2.33 -9.57
N GLU A 117 -1.19 -3.23 -9.48
CA GLU A 117 -2.24 -3.38 -10.51
C GLU A 117 -3.23 -2.21 -10.45
N ALA A 118 -3.69 -1.82 -9.25
CA ALA A 118 -4.58 -0.68 -9.07
C ALA A 118 -3.97 0.63 -9.61
N VAL A 119 -2.69 0.87 -9.34
CA VAL A 119 -1.93 2.02 -9.87
C VAL A 119 -1.77 1.94 -11.38
N SER A 120 -1.41 0.75 -11.90
CA SER A 120 -1.23 0.57 -13.34
C SER A 120 -2.53 0.80 -14.11
N LEU A 121 -3.67 0.36 -13.56
CA LEU A 121 -4.99 0.65 -14.11
C LEU A 121 -5.32 2.14 -14.05
N ALA A 122 -5.09 2.80 -12.90
CA ALA A 122 -5.41 4.21 -12.72
C ALA A 122 -4.57 5.15 -13.60
N LEU A 123 -3.35 4.74 -13.97
CA LEU A 123 -2.41 5.54 -14.77
C LEU A 123 -2.31 5.07 -16.23
N GLY A 124 -3.06 4.03 -16.64
CA GLY A 124 -2.94 3.41 -17.97
C GLY A 124 -3.17 4.36 -19.14
N ASP A 125 -4.04 5.36 -18.95
CA ASP A 125 -4.37 6.38 -19.96
C ASP A 125 -3.49 7.63 -19.88
N VAL A 126 -2.55 7.70 -18.92
CA VAL A 126 -1.67 8.85 -18.77
C VAL A 126 -0.44 8.68 -19.67
N PRO A 127 -0.27 9.51 -20.71
CA PRO A 127 0.82 9.36 -21.65
C PRO A 127 2.18 9.57 -20.97
N ASN A 128 3.19 8.82 -21.41
CA ASN A 128 4.57 8.91 -20.93
C ASN A 128 4.75 8.56 -19.44
N VAL A 129 3.79 7.85 -18.83
CA VAL A 129 3.94 7.27 -17.50
C VAL A 129 4.26 5.78 -17.61
N ARG A 130 5.31 5.35 -16.93
CA ARG A 130 5.71 3.95 -16.78
C ARG A 130 5.56 3.54 -15.32
N VAL A 131 4.81 2.47 -15.08
CA VAL A 131 4.67 1.83 -13.78
C VAL A 131 5.51 0.55 -13.76
N ARG A 132 6.24 0.31 -12.67
CA ARG A 132 6.94 -0.96 -12.40
C ARG A 132 6.57 -1.37 -10.99
N SER A 133 6.19 -2.63 -10.80
CA SER A 133 5.85 -3.15 -9.47
C SER A 133 6.93 -4.07 -8.92
N LEU A 134 7.29 -3.86 -7.66
CA LEU A 134 8.02 -4.80 -6.81
C LEU A 134 7.02 -5.44 -5.85
N CYS A 135 6.83 -6.74 -6.00
CA CYS A 135 5.82 -7.51 -5.28
C CYS A 135 6.32 -8.96 -5.12
N VAL A 136 5.65 -9.71 -4.25
CA VAL A 136 5.89 -11.15 -4.08
C VAL A 136 5.38 -11.88 -5.33
N LYS A 137 6.17 -12.81 -5.87
CA LYS A 137 5.86 -13.50 -7.14
C LYS A 137 5.61 -15.00 -7.00
N GLU A 138 5.93 -15.55 -5.84
CA GLU A 138 5.88 -16.98 -5.57
C GLU A 138 5.44 -17.21 -4.12
N ILE A 139 5.05 -18.44 -3.80
CA ILE A 139 4.55 -18.78 -2.47
C ILE A 139 5.64 -18.50 -1.42
N PRO A 140 5.36 -17.69 -0.39
CA PRO A 140 6.31 -17.38 0.66
C PRO A 140 6.78 -18.60 1.45
N ARG A 141 7.99 -18.52 1.99
CA ARG A 141 8.60 -19.51 2.88
C ARG A 141 8.82 -18.93 4.28
N SER A 142 9.13 -19.80 5.23
CA SER A 142 9.49 -19.39 6.59
C SER A 142 10.87 -18.71 6.61
N GLY A 143 10.96 -17.61 7.37
CA GLY A 143 12.18 -16.84 7.57
C GLY A 143 11.91 -15.64 8.46
N THR A 144 12.95 -14.88 8.80
CA THR A 144 12.76 -13.59 9.48
C THR A 144 12.20 -12.54 8.53
N PRO A 145 11.50 -11.49 9.01
CA PRO A 145 10.94 -10.47 8.14
C PRO A 145 11.96 -9.85 7.17
N ASP A 146 13.16 -9.51 7.64
CA ASP A 146 14.19 -8.87 6.81
C ASP A 146 14.73 -9.82 5.72
N GLU A 147 14.92 -11.10 6.06
CA GLU A 147 15.34 -12.13 5.09
C GLU A 147 14.28 -12.32 4.01
N LEU A 148 13.00 -12.41 4.40
CA LEU A 148 11.90 -12.59 3.45
C LEU A 148 11.74 -11.37 2.54
N MET A 149 11.87 -10.16 3.08
CA MET A 149 11.82 -8.93 2.28
C MET A 149 12.93 -8.89 1.23
N ASP A 150 14.16 -9.31 1.56
CA ASP A 150 15.25 -9.34 0.58
C ASP A 150 15.08 -10.48 -0.42
N LEU A 151 14.68 -11.66 0.05
CA LEU A 151 14.41 -12.84 -0.78
C LEU A 151 13.37 -12.53 -1.86
N TYR A 152 12.26 -11.90 -1.47
CA TYR A 152 11.16 -11.56 -2.39
C TYR A 152 11.35 -10.24 -3.14
N GLY A 153 12.50 -9.59 -2.99
CA GLY A 153 12.86 -8.45 -3.83
C GLY A 153 12.21 -7.12 -3.45
N ILE A 154 11.67 -7.01 -2.23
CA ILE A 154 10.95 -5.84 -1.73
C ILE A 154 11.68 -5.12 -0.58
N SER A 155 12.89 -5.57 -0.22
CA SER A 155 13.76 -4.88 0.76
C SER A 155 14.24 -3.51 0.26
N ALA A 156 14.65 -2.64 1.18
CA ALA A 156 15.23 -1.33 0.86
C ALA A 156 16.38 -1.42 -0.16
N LYS A 157 17.23 -2.43 -0.04
CA LYS A 157 18.34 -2.69 -0.99
C LYS A 157 17.82 -2.95 -2.41
N LYS A 158 16.75 -3.73 -2.53
CA LYS A 158 16.15 -4.10 -3.82
C LYS A 158 15.39 -2.93 -4.43
N ILE A 159 14.71 -2.14 -3.60
CA ILE A 159 14.06 -0.88 -4.02
C ILE A 159 15.10 0.08 -4.61
N ILE A 160 16.21 0.32 -3.90
CA ILE A 160 17.29 1.19 -4.39
C ILE A 160 17.86 0.69 -5.72
N ALA A 161 18.09 -0.62 -5.83
CA ALA A 161 18.57 -1.22 -7.08
C ALA A 161 17.56 -1.06 -8.23
N ALA A 162 16.26 -1.23 -7.94
CA ALA A 162 15.20 -1.03 -8.93
C ALA A 162 15.14 0.42 -9.40
N VAL A 163 15.29 1.40 -8.50
CA VAL A 163 15.33 2.84 -8.81
C VAL A 163 16.57 3.18 -9.66
N LYS A 164 17.75 2.65 -9.33
CA LYS A 164 18.99 2.91 -10.10
C LYS A 164 18.94 2.35 -11.52
N ASN A 165 18.24 1.23 -11.71
CA ASN A 165 18.14 0.52 -12.98
C ASN A 165 16.86 0.85 -13.77
N TYR A 166 16.22 1.99 -13.49
CA TYR A 166 14.92 2.36 -14.06
C TYR A 166 15.02 3.41 -15.17
#